data_AF-A0A536XAG2-F1
#
_entry.id   AF-A0A536XAG2-F1
#
_cell.length_a   1.000
_cell.length_b   1.000
_cell.length_c   1.000
_cell.angle_alpha   90.00
_cell.angle_beta   90.00
_cell.angle_gamma   90.00
#
_symmetry.space_group_name_H-M   'P 1'
#
loop_
_entity.id
_entity.type
_entity.pdbx_description
1 polymer ?
#
loop_
_entity_poly.entity_id
_entity_poly.type
_entity_poly.pdbx_seq_one_letter_code
_entity_poly.pdbx_strand_id
1 'polypeptide(L)'
;MVTGSSGYIGSALIHEFAEKYRLVGFDRENPPHPPPVAECVCIDVTSDSSVEAALPLLLIVVGVSPTNESADREREFGSTI
;
A
#
# COMPACT_ATOMS: atom_id res chain seq x y z
N MET A 1 -5.02 -5.50 1.52
CA MET A 1 -3.96 -4.58 1.98
C MET A 1 -3.87 -4.68 3.49
N VAL A 2 -2.66 -4.72 4.05
CA VAL A 2 -2.42 -4.78 5.50
C VAL A 2 -1.49 -3.62 5.87
N THR A 3 -1.89 -2.78 6.83
CA THR A 3 -1.00 -1.76 7.40
C THR A 3 -0.26 -2.32 8.62
N GLY A 4 0.96 -1.84 8.89
CA GLY A 4 1.80 -2.39 9.97
C GLY A 4 2.18 -3.85 9.72
N SER A 5 2.41 -4.22 8.46
CA SER A 5 2.66 -5.58 7.99
C SER A 5 3.92 -6.24 8.55
N SER A 6 4.90 -5.46 9.02
CA SER A 6 6.09 -5.95 9.71
C SER A 6 5.85 -6.20 11.22
N GLY A 7 4.72 -5.73 11.75
CA GLY A 7 4.35 -5.89 13.16
C GLY A 7 3.88 -7.30 13.51
N TYR A 8 3.70 -7.56 14.81
CA TYR A 8 3.35 -8.88 15.34
C TYR A 8 2.05 -9.46 14.73
N ILE A 9 0.99 -8.66 14.65
CA ILE A 9 -0.30 -9.09 14.09
C ILE A 9 -0.24 -9.10 12.56
N GLY A 10 0.35 -8.06 11.95
CA GLY A 10 0.40 -7.91 10.50
C GLY A 10 1.19 -9.03 9.82
N SER A 11 2.34 -9.42 10.39
CA SER A 11 3.16 -10.51 9.87
C SER A 11 2.45 -11.86 9.99
N ALA A 12 1.80 -12.15 11.12
CA ALA A 12 1.02 -13.37 11.30
C ALA A 12 -0.13 -13.48 10.29
N LEU A 13 -0.84 -12.38 10.04
CA LEU A 13 -1.89 -12.32 9.02
C LEU A 13 -1.33 -12.57 7.62
N ILE A 14 -0.19 -11.95 7.27
CA ILE A 14 0.44 -12.17 5.97
C ILE A 14 0.80 -13.65 5.79
N HIS A 15 1.38 -14.28 6.80
CA HIS A 15 1.73 -15.69 6.75
C HIS A 15 0.52 -16.60 6.55
N GLU A 16 -0.58 -16.37 7.28
CA GLU A 16 -1.78 -17.21 7.21
C GLU A 16 -2.53 -17.06 5.87
N PHE A 17 -2.53 -15.86 5.28
CA PHE A 17 -3.36 -15.55 4.13
C PHE A 17 -2.63 -15.52 2.79
N ALA A 18 -1.29 -15.57 2.79
CA ALA A 18 -0.48 -15.53 1.58
C ALA A 18 -0.80 -16.64 0.57
N GLU A 19 -1.26 -17.81 1.02
CA GLU A 19 -1.61 -18.92 0.14
C GLU A 19 -2.97 -18.72 -0.57
N LYS A 20 -3.83 -17.85 -0.03
CA LYS A 20 -5.22 -17.70 -0.45
C LYS A 20 -5.48 -16.38 -1.17
N TYR A 21 -4.67 -15.36 -0.88
CA TYR A 21 -4.89 -14.00 -1.35
C TYR A 21 -3.59 -13.37 -1.84
N ARG A 22 -3.71 -12.48 -2.84
CA ARG A 22 -2.64 -11.52 -3.12
C ARG A 22 -2.63 -10.45 -2.03
N LEU A 23 -1.54 -10.38 -1.29
CA LEU A 23 -1.37 -9.46 -0.17
C LEU A 23 -0.36 -8.37 -0.52
N VAL A 24 -0.72 -7.15 -0.13
CA VAL A 24 0.15 -5.96 -0.18
C VAL A 24 0.27 -5.41 1.23
N GLY A 25 1.50 -5.32 1.71
CA GLY A 25 1.86 -4.75 3.01
C GLY A 25 2.26 -3.29 2.89
N PHE A 26 1.64 -2.43 3.68
CA PHE A 26 2.02 -1.02 3.84
C PHE A 26 2.66 -0.86 5.23
N ASP A 27 3.92 -0.49 5.25
CA ASP A 27 4.63 -0.28 6.51
C ASP A 27 5.79 0.69 6.33
N ARG A 28 6.30 1.22 7.43
CA ARG A 28 7.56 1.96 7.42
C ARG A 28 8.70 1.00 7.11
N GLU A 29 9.74 1.54 6.48
CA GLU A 29 10.96 0.80 6.24
C GLU A 29 11.60 0.46 7.58
N ASN A 30 11.46 -0.80 8.01
CA ASN A 30 12.10 -1.32 9.20
C ASN A 30 12.50 -2.77 8.95
N PRO A 31 13.76 -3.16 9.17
CA PRO A 31 14.13 -4.56 9.15
C PRO A 31 13.31 -5.34 10.19
N PRO A 32 12.87 -6.59 9.92
CA PRO A 32 13.13 -7.36 8.71
C PRO A 32 12.12 -7.05 7.60
N HIS A 33 12.59 -7.05 6.35
CA HIS A 33 11.71 -7.00 5.19
C HIS A 33 10.67 -8.12 5.30
N PRO A 34 9.41 -7.84 4.94
CA PRO A 34 8.37 -8.85 5.01
C PRO A 34 8.70 -10.06 4.12
N PRO A 35 8.12 -11.22 4.44
CA PRO A 35 8.35 -12.46 3.71
C PRO A 35 8.11 -12.28 2.20
N PRO A 36 8.86 -12.97 1.31
CA PRO A 36 8.76 -12.84 -0.16
C PRO A 36 7.36 -13.11 -0.75
N VAL A 37 6.45 -13.62 0.07
CA VAL A 37 5.07 -13.98 -0.28
C VAL A 37 4.09 -12.80 -0.26
N ALA A 38 4.51 -11.63 0.23
CA ALA A 38 3.73 -10.39 0.11
C ALA A 38 4.58 -9.27 -0.48
N GLU A 39 4.03 -8.53 -1.43
CA GLU A 39 4.67 -7.31 -1.91
C GLU A 39 4.53 -6.23 -0.83
N CYS A 40 5.65 -5.61 -0.47
CA CYS A 40 5.66 -4.54 0.53
C CYS A 40 5.97 -3.21 -0.10
N VAL A 41 5.08 -2.26 0.14
CA VAL A 41 5.26 -0.86 -0.23
C VAL A 41 5.65 -0.12 1.04
N CYS A 42 6.93 0.27 1.10
CA CYS A 42 7.48 0.97 2.26
C CYS A 42 6.99 2.43 2.26
N ILE A 43 6.06 2.78 3.14
CA ILE A 43 5.45 4.11 3.22
C ILE A 43 5.31 4.57 4.67
N ASP A 44 5.29 5.88 4.88
CA ASP A 44 4.82 6.42 6.13
C ASP A 44 3.29 6.53 6.14
N VAL A 45 2.62 5.57 6.77
CA VAL A 45 1.14 5.52 6.86
C VAL A 45 0.57 6.72 7.63
N THR A 46 1.40 7.50 8.36
CA THR A 46 0.96 8.73 9.03
C THR A 46 1.01 9.98 8.16
N SER A 47 1.49 9.88 6.92
CA SER A 47 1.60 10.99 5.98
C SER A 47 0.60 10.81 4.83
N ASP A 48 -0.35 11.73 4.71
CA ASP A 48 -1.35 11.70 3.63
C ASP A 48 -0.69 11.68 2.24
N SER A 49 0.34 12.51 2.02
CA SER A 49 1.09 12.54 0.76
C SER A 49 1.86 11.24 0.49
N SER A 50 2.38 10.58 1.54
CA SER A 50 3.01 9.27 1.39
C SER A 50 2.01 8.18 1.03
N VAL A 51 0.79 8.24 1.57
CA VAL A 51 -0.28 7.30 1.26
C VAL A 51 -0.80 7.52 -0.16
N GLU A 52 -1.04 8.77 -0.55
CA GLU A 52 -1.53 9.14 -1.88
C GLU A 52 -0.58 8.65 -2.99
N ALA A 53 0.73 8.85 -2.81
CA ALA A 53 1.75 8.34 -3.74
C ALA A 53 1.79 6.80 -3.84
N ALA A 54 1.33 6.09 -2.80
CA ALA A 54 1.39 4.62 -2.72
C ALA A 54 0.14 3.91 -3.25
N LEU A 55 -1.01 4.59 -3.26
CA LEU A 55 -2.27 4.01 -3.75
C LEU A 55 -2.21 3.55 -5.23
N PRO A 56 -1.54 4.27 -6.16
CA PRO A 56 -1.37 3.79 -7.54
C PRO A 56 -0.59 2.46 -7.61
N LEU A 57 0.37 2.25 -6.71
CA LEU A 57 1.13 1.00 -6.66
C LEU A 57 0.21 -0.17 -6.28
N LEU A 58 -0.73 0.03 -5.34
CA LEU A 58 -1.71 -1.00 -4.97
C LEU A 58 -2.51 -1.47 -6.20
N LEU A 59 -2.96 -0.55 -7.06
CA LEU A 59 -3.72 -0.87 -8.28
C LEU A 59 -2.92 -1.77 -9.22
N ILE A 60 -1.64 -1.45 -9.42
CA ILE A 60 -0.73 -2.26 -10.24
C ILE A 60 -0.62 -3.68 -9.68
N VAL A 61 -0.42 -3.83 -8.37
CA VAL A 61 -0.25 -5.15 -7.73
C VAL A 61 -1.52 -5.99 -7.78
N VAL A 62 -2.70 -5.37 -7.64
CA VAL A 62 -3.97 -6.08 -7.77
C VAL A 62 -4.40 -6.33 -9.22
N GLY A 63 -3.63 -5.85 -10.20
CA GLY A 63 -3.91 -6.02 -11.63
C GLY A 63 -5.03 -5.12 -12.16
N VAL A 64 -5.29 -4.00 -11.49
CA VAL A 64 -6.27 -2.99 -11.91
C VAL A 64 -5.51 -1.88 -12.63
N SER A 65 -5.85 -1.62 -13.89
CA SER A 65 -5.28 -0.47 -14.62
C SER A 65 -5.78 0.83 -13.99
N PRO A 66 -4.90 1.79 -13.67
CA PRO A 66 -5.34 3.09 -13.18
C PRO A 66 -6.21 3.76 -14.24
N THR A 67 -7.44 4.11 -13.87
CA THR A 67 -8.33 4.91 -14.72
C THR A 67 -7.84 6.36 -14.69
N ASN A 68 -7.93 7.05 -15.84
CA ASN A 68 -7.53 8.45 -16.02
C ASN A 68 -8.26 9.44 -15.09
N GLU A 69 -9.26 9.00 -14.32
CA GLU A 69 -10.11 9.82 -13.44
C GLU A 69 -9.40 10.26 -12.14
N SER A 70 -8.40 9.51 -11.70
CA SER A 70 -7.64 9.82 -10.46
C SER A 70 -6.76 11.08 -10.60
N ALA A 71 -6.31 11.42 -11.81
CA ALA A 71 -5.51 12.61 -12.08
C ALA A 71 -6.33 13.92 -12.08
N ASP A 72 -7.66 13.84 -12.16
CA ASP A 72 -8.53 15.02 -12.17
C ASP A 72 -8.90 15.49 -10.76
N ARG A 73 -8.91 14.60 -9.74
CA ARG A 73 -9.17 15.00 -8.34
C ARG A 73 -8.05 15.83 -7.72
N GLU A 74 -6.79 15.59 -8.10
CA GLU A 74 -5.66 16.41 -7.63
C GLU A 74 -5.72 17.86 -8.19
N ARG A 75 -6.33 18.07 -9.37
CA ARG A 75 -6.53 19.42 -9.92
C ARG A 75 -7.66 20.19 -9.24
N GLU A 76 -8.67 19.49 -8.72
CA GLU A 76 -9.81 20.11 -8.05
C GLU A 76 -9.45 20.61 -6.64
N PHE A 77 -8.58 19.88 -5.92
CA PHE A 77 -8.10 20.31 -4.59
C PHE A 77 -7.03 21.41 -4.65
N GLY A 78 -6.22 21.45 -5.70
CA GLY A 78 -5.18 22.48 -5.91
C GLY A 78 -5.70 23.86 -6.39
N SER A 79 -7.00 24.01 -6.65
CA SER A 79 -7.60 25.27 -7.13
C SER A 79 -8.21 26.15 -6.02
N THR A 80 -8.10 25.76 -4.74
CA THR A 80 -8.60 26.54 -3.61
C THR A 80 -7.49 26.90 -2.63
N ILE A 81 -6.48 27.68 -3.06
CA ILE A 81 -5.75 28.65 -2.21
C ILE A 81 -5.20 29.77 -3.11
#